data_AF-A0A9E6JX89-F1
#
_entry.id   AF-A0A9E6JX89-F1
#
_cell.length_a   1.000
_cell.length_b   1.000
_cell.length_c   1.000
_cell.angle_alpha   90.00
_cell.angle_beta   90.00
_cell.angle_gamma   90.00
#
_symmetry.space_group_name_H-M   'P 1'
#
loop_
_entity.id
_entity.type
_entity.pdbx_description
1 polymer ?
#
loop_
_entity_poly.entity_id
_entity_poly.type
_entity_poly.pdbx_seq_one_letter_code
_entity_poly.pdbx_strand_id
1 'polypeptide(L)'
;DPTSLNRQGHDIGTQYRVGVYYEDEADEAIIKAYIASKQASYKHPIVLEVHKTDIFYDAEAYHQKYLIKNPGGYCHVNMGLIKKEEMKDKI
;
A
#
# COMPACT_ATOMS: atom_id res chain seq x y z
N ASP A 1 -2.29 -6.39 -5.33
CA ASP A 1 -1.66 -7.69 -5.62
C ASP A 1 -0.16 -7.59 -5.34
N PRO A 2 0.39 -8.36 -4.37
CA PRO A 2 1.79 -8.26 -3.97
C PRO A 2 2.77 -8.94 -4.94
N THR A 3 2.27 -9.66 -5.96
CA THR A 3 3.09 -10.32 -6.99
C THR A 3 3.21 -9.50 -8.27
N SER A 4 2.53 -8.35 -8.34
CA SER A 4 2.54 -7.46 -9.51
C SER A 4 3.63 -6.41 -9.42
N LEU A 5 4.56 -6.41 -10.38
CA LEU A 5 5.64 -5.44 -10.47
C LEU A 5 5.14 -4.15 -11.15
N ASN A 6 5.34 -3.00 -10.49
CA ASN A 6 5.06 -1.65 -11.05
C ASN A 6 3.63 -1.48 -11.60
N ARG A 7 2.64 -2.10 -10.96
CA ARG A 7 1.24 -2.06 -11.37
C ARG A 7 0.30 -2.39 -10.22
N GLN A 8 -0.84 -1.70 -10.12
CA GLN A 8 -1.99 -2.11 -9.30
C GLN A 8 -3.28 -1.88 -10.10
N GLY A 9 -4.04 -2.96 -10.34
CA GLY A 9 -5.25 -2.87 -11.17
C GLY A 9 -4.95 -2.40 -12.60
N HIS A 10 -5.55 -1.29 -13.00
CA HIS A 10 -5.31 -0.66 -14.31
C HIS A 10 -4.21 0.40 -14.29
N ASP A 11 -3.68 0.74 -13.11
CA ASP A 11 -2.64 1.75 -12.94
C ASP A 11 -1.26 1.09 -13.13
N ILE A 12 -0.48 1.57 -14.12
CA ILE A 12 0.80 0.98 -14.55
C ILE A 12 1.90 2.04 -14.54
N GLY A 13 3.05 1.71 -13.94
CA GLY A 13 4.21 2.58 -13.84
C GLY A 13 4.95 2.41 -12.52
N THR A 14 6.19 2.87 -12.44
CA THR A 14 7.03 2.75 -11.24
C THR A 14 6.45 3.51 -10.04
N GLN A 15 5.62 4.52 -10.28
CA GLN A 15 4.86 5.23 -9.24
C GLN A 15 3.77 4.39 -8.58
N TYR A 16 3.42 3.23 -9.15
CA TYR A 16 2.44 2.28 -8.61
C TYR A 16 3.11 0.98 -8.09
N ARG A 17 4.43 1.00 -7.90
CA ARG A 17 5.14 -0.11 -7.26
C ARG A 17 4.66 -0.29 -5.82
N VAL A 18 4.61 -1.53 -5.36
CA VAL A 18 4.20 -1.83 -3.98
C VAL A 18 5.43 -1.79 -3.09
N GLY A 19 5.38 -1.01 -2.02
CA GLY A 19 6.47 -0.89 -1.05
C GLY A 19 5.97 -0.70 0.38
N VAL A 20 6.79 -1.09 1.34
CA VAL A 20 6.64 -0.75 2.77
C VAL A 20 7.87 0.06 3.17
N TYR A 21 7.62 1.28 3.65
CA TYR A 21 8.67 2.19 4.11
C TYR A 21 8.56 2.37 5.61
N TYR A 22 9.68 2.20 6.33
CA TYR A 22 9.73 2.25 7.79
C TYR A 22 10.63 3.38 8.28
N GLU A 23 10.31 3.93 9.45
CA GLU A 23 11.16 4.92 10.13
C GLU A 23 12.04 4.27 11.22
N ASP A 24 11.46 3.36 12.00
CA ASP A 24 12.15 2.60 13.04
C ASP A 24 12.84 1.36 12.45
N GLU A 25 14.13 1.21 12.71
CA GLU A 25 14.93 0.05 12.31
C GLU A 25 14.42 -1.25 12.93
N ALA A 26 13.80 -1.17 14.12
CA ALA A 26 13.23 -2.35 14.78
C ALA A 26 12.08 -2.97 13.98
N ASP A 27 11.36 -2.18 13.17
CA ASP A 27 10.24 -2.65 12.36
C ASP A 27 10.71 -3.46 11.14
N GLU A 28 11.93 -3.26 10.66
CA GLU A 28 12.40 -3.90 9.42
C GLU A 28 12.31 -5.44 9.52
N ALA A 29 12.80 -6.00 10.62
CA ALA A 29 12.78 -7.44 10.83
C ALA A 29 11.35 -8.00 10.91
N ILE A 30 10.44 -7.26 11.55
CA ILE A 30 9.02 -7.62 11.70
C ILE A 30 8.34 -7.63 10.32
N ILE A 31 8.56 -6.58 9.53
CA ILE A 31 8.00 -6.43 8.18
C ILE A 31 8.49 -7.56 7.28
N LYS A 32 9.81 -7.79 7.22
CA LYS A 32 10.40 -8.86 6.40
C LYS A 32 9.91 -10.24 6.81
N ALA A 33 9.83 -10.53 8.10
CA ALA A 33 9.31 -11.80 8.60
C ALA A 33 7.83 -12.00 8.23
N TYR A 34 7.02 -10.96 8.33
CA TYR A 34 5.61 -11.02 7.93
C TYR A 34 5.46 -11.31 6.44
N ILE A 35 6.18 -10.59 5.58
CA ILE A 35 6.14 -10.80 4.13
C ILE A 35 6.58 -12.23 3.78
N ALA A 36 7.66 -12.70 4.38
CA ALA A 36 8.15 -14.07 4.19
C ALA A 36 7.08 -15.10 4.60
N SER A 37 6.37 -14.88 5.71
CA SER A 37 5.28 -15.76 6.16
C SER A 37 4.11 -15.81 5.17
N LYS A 38 3.89 -14.74 4.39
CA LYS A 38 2.81 -14.66 3.40
C LYS A 38 3.16 -15.28 2.06
N GLN A 39 4.44 -15.46 1.74
CA GLN A 39 4.86 -16.01 0.45
C GLN A 39 4.20 -17.37 0.15
N ALA A 40 3.99 -18.22 1.16
CA ALA A 40 3.33 -19.52 0.99
C ALA A 40 1.89 -19.43 0.47
N SER A 41 1.23 -18.27 0.60
CA SER A 41 -0.12 -18.03 0.07
C SER A 41 -0.14 -17.61 -1.40
N TYR A 42 1.03 -17.38 -2.02
CA TYR A 42 1.15 -16.90 -3.40
C TYR A 42 1.97 -17.87 -4.24
N LYS A 43 1.46 -18.18 -5.44
CA LYS A 43 2.17 -19.01 -6.43
C LYS A 43 3.39 -18.31 -7.03
N HIS A 44 3.30 -16.99 -7.17
CA HIS A 44 4.36 -16.15 -7.70
C HIS A 44 5.11 -15.47 -6.55
N PRO A 45 6.39 -15.12 -6.75
CA PRO A 45 7.14 -14.35 -5.76
C PRO A 45 6.44 -13.04 -5.43
N ILE A 46 6.41 -12.70 -4.15
CA ILE A 46 6.06 -11.35 -3.70
C ILE A 46 7.21 -10.43 -4.15
N VAL A 47 6.86 -9.33 -4.84
CA VAL A 47 7.82 -8.39 -5.45
C VAL A 47 7.84 -7.03 -4.74
N LEU A 48 7.28 -6.97 -3.52
CA LEU A 48 7.21 -5.77 -2.70
C LEU A 48 8.60 -5.35 -2.20
N GLU A 49 8.89 -4.04 -2.25
CA GLU A 49 10.13 -3.47 -1.70
C GLU A 49 9.98 -3.09 -0.21
N VAL A 50 11.06 -3.26 0.55
CA VAL A 50 11.12 -2.89 1.98
C VAL A 50 12.35 -2.02 2.19
N HIS A 51 12.15 -0.74 2.51
CA HIS A 51 13.22 0.24 2.64
C HIS A 51 12.98 1.17 3.83
N LYS A 52 14.06 1.68 4.42
CA LYS A 52 13.96 2.83 5.32
C LYS A 52 13.44 4.05 4.55
N THR A 53 12.52 4.79 5.17
CA THR A 53 12.04 6.06 4.61
C THR A 53 13.21 7.03 4.48
N ASP A 54 13.45 7.51 3.26
CA ASP A 54 14.47 8.55 2.98
C ASP A 54 13.80 9.94 3.00
N ILE A 55 13.06 10.26 1.94
CA ILE A 55 12.30 11.51 1.84
C ILE A 55 10.86 11.21 1.46
N PHE A 56 9.93 11.85 2.15
CA PHE A 56 8.50 11.85 1.83
C PHE A 56 8.06 13.26 1.47
N TYR A 57 7.54 13.44 0.25
CA TYR A 57 6.97 14.70 -0.21
C TYR A 57 5.45 14.62 -0.12
N ASP A 58 4.84 15.58 0.58
CA ASP A 58 3.39 15.69 0.59
C ASP A 58 2.86 15.96 -0.82
N ALA A 59 1.83 15.19 -1.20
CA ALA A 59 1.07 15.48 -2.41
C ALA A 59 0.23 16.75 -2.25
N GLU A 60 -0.13 17.36 -3.36
CA GLU A 60 -0.93 18.59 -3.40
C GLU A 60 -2.25 18.45 -2.65
N ALA A 61 -2.77 19.57 -2.14
CA ALA A 61 -3.99 19.61 -1.35
C ALA A 61 -5.22 19.00 -2.06
N TYR A 62 -5.23 18.97 -3.39
CA TYR A 62 -6.25 18.30 -4.19
C TYR A 62 -6.30 16.78 -3.94
N HIS A 63 -5.14 16.12 -3.79
CA HIS A 63 -5.03 14.68 -3.58
C HIS A 63 -5.35 14.26 -2.13
N GLN A 64 -5.18 15.18 -1.18
CA GLN A 64 -5.47 14.91 0.23
C GLN A 64 -6.97 14.67 0.44
N LYS A 65 -7.33 13.54 1.07
CA LYS A 65 -8.74 13.11 1.29
C LYS A 65 -9.56 13.06 -0.02
N TYR A 66 -8.93 12.66 -1.13
CA TYR A 66 -9.54 12.67 -2.47
C TYR A 66 -10.93 12.02 -2.54
N LEU A 67 -11.13 10.82 -1.99
CA LEU A 67 -12.41 10.10 -2.06
C LEU A 67 -13.51 10.71 -1.18
N ILE A 68 -13.15 11.47 -0.13
CA ILE A 68 -14.12 12.24 0.66
C ILE A 68 -14.61 13.44 -0.16
N LYS A 69 -13.67 14.12 -0.83
CA LYS A 69 -13.98 15.28 -1.70
C LYS A 69 -14.72 14.86 -2.98
N ASN A 70 -14.46 13.65 -3.48
CA ASN A 70 -15.01 13.11 -4.73
C ASN A 70 -15.57 11.70 -4.49
N PRO A 71 -16.79 11.55 -3.95
CA PRO A 71 -17.35 10.24 -3.60
C PRO A 71 -17.52 9.26 -4.78
N GLY A 72 -17.64 9.78 -6.01
CA GLY A 72 -17.66 9.00 -7.26
C GLY A 72 -16.33 8.95 -7.99
N GLY A 73 -15.24 9.41 -7.35
CA GLY A 73 -13.91 9.41 -7.92
C GLY A 73 -13.38 7.99 -8.16
N TYR A 74 -12.39 7.88 -9.04
CA TYR A 74 -11.76 6.60 -9.33
C TYR A 74 -11.19 5.93 -8.07
N CYS A 75 -11.53 4.67 -7.87
CA CYS A 75 -10.96 3.81 -6.84
C CYS A 75 -10.92 2.36 -7.33
N HIS A 76 -9.72 1.76 -7.41
CA HIS A 76 -9.58 0.34 -7.76
C HIS A 76 -9.78 -0.59 -6.55
N VAL A 77 -9.73 -0.04 -5.32
CA VAL A 77 -9.86 -0.79 -4.07
C VAL A 77 -11.33 -0.85 -3.66
N ASN A 78 -11.81 -2.05 -3.35
CA ASN A 78 -13.14 -2.19 -2.77
C ASN A 78 -13.11 -1.84 -1.27
N MET A 79 -13.51 -0.60 -0.94
CA MET A 79 -13.56 -0.10 0.44
C MET A 79 -14.51 -0.89 1.34
N GLY A 80 -15.49 -1.61 0.78
CA GLY A 80 -16.41 -2.47 1.54
C GLY A 80 -15.76 -3.74 2.12
N LEU A 81 -14.52 -4.06 1.72
CA LEU A 81 -13.76 -5.19 2.27
C LEU A 81 -12.97 -4.82 3.53
N ILE A 82 -12.91 -3.54 3.90
CA ILE A 82 -12.21 -3.08 5.09
C ILE A 82 -12.99 -3.55 6.32
N LYS A 83 -12.31 -4.24 7.24
CA LYS A 83 -12.94 -4.67 8.48
C LYS A 83 -13.19 -3.47 9.39
N LYS A 84 -14.26 -3.51 10.18
CA LYS A 84 -14.65 -2.38 11.06
C LYS A 84 -13.53 -1.99 12.03
N GLU A 85 -12.76 -2.97 12.49
CA GLU A 85 -11.65 -2.78 13.44
C GLU A 85 -10.42 -2.13 12.79
N GLU A 86 -10.31 -2.19 11.45
CA GLU A 86 -9.19 -1.65 10.67
C GLU A 86 -9.48 -0.22 10.16
N MET A 87 -10.71 0.29 10.36
CA MET A 87 -11.07 1.66 9.99
C MET A 87 -10.46 2.66 10.99
N LYS A 88 -9.53 3.50 10.52
CA LYS A 88 -9.11 4.71 11.24
C LYS A 88 -10.27 5.71 11.28
N ASP A 89 -10.38 6.48 12.36
CA ASP A 89 -11.49 7.37 12.73
C ASP A 89 -12.45 7.77 11.59
N LYS A 90 -13.74 7.51 11.83
CA LYS A 90 -14.90 7.69 10.94
C LYS A 90 -14.62 8.62 9.75
N ILE A 91 -14.47 8.03 8.57
CA ILE A 91 -14.83 8.69 7.30
C ILE A 91 -16.29 9.13 7.40
#